data_AF-A0A9D5ETH2-F1
#
_entry.id   AF-A0A9D5ETH2-F1
#
_cell.length_a   1.000
_cell.length_b   1.000
_cell.length_c   1.000
_cell.angle_alpha   90.00
_cell.angle_beta   90.00
_cell.angle_gamma   90.00
#
_symmetry.space_group_name_H-M   'P 1'
#
loop_
_entity.id
_entity.type
_entity.pdbx_description
1 polymer ?
#
loop_
_entity_poly.entity_id
_entity_poly.type
_entity_poly.pdbx_seq_one_letter_code
_entity_poly.pdbx_strand_id
1 'polypeptide(L)'
;MSKRTRTEIAQAVARLQHDGELVPVEELAREAGVSAGALTRWIVSGKAGCYLDGLHHPRQGWLSSRAALRRLQSKLRQREAAMRDDPRPAA
;
A
#
# COMPACT_ATOMS: atom_id res chain seq x y z
N MET A 1 4.25 12.14 26.89
CA MET A 1 3.15 11.81 25.96
C MET A 1 2.52 10.50 26.40
N SER A 2 1.22 10.48 26.74
CA SER A 2 0.51 9.22 27.01
C SER A 2 0.43 8.38 25.73
N LYS A 3 0.73 7.08 25.84
CA LYS A 3 0.54 6.13 24.75
C LYS A 3 -0.96 6.00 24.47
N ARG A 4 -1.36 6.10 23.20
CA ARG A 4 -2.76 5.86 22.80
C ARG A 4 -3.16 4.44 23.15
N THR A 5 -4.38 4.29 23.64
CA THR A 5 -5.01 3.00 23.91
C THR A 5 -5.39 2.31 22.60
N ARG A 6 -5.58 0.98 22.64
CA ARG A 6 -6.04 0.20 21.48
C ARG A 6 -7.39 0.69 20.95
N THR A 7 -8.26 1.14 21.84
CA THR A 7 -9.58 1.71 21.51
C THR A 7 -9.46 3.01 20.72
N GLU A 8 -8.57 3.92 21.14
CA GLU A 8 -8.34 5.18 20.42
C GLU A 8 -7.75 4.95 19.03
N ILE A 9 -6.89 3.94 18.88
CA ILE A 9 -6.35 3.53 17.57
C ILE A 9 -7.48 2.98 16.69
N ALA A 10 -8.34 2.11 17.21
CA ALA A 10 -9.46 1.55 16.46
C ALA A 10 -10.47 2.64 16.03
N GLN A 11 -10.77 3.60 16.91
CA GLN A 11 -11.64 4.74 16.59
C GLN A 11 -11.02 5.65 15.52
N ALA A 12 -9.71 5.91 15.60
CA ALA A 12 -9.02 6.69 14.57
C ALA A 12 -9.07 6.00 13.21
N VAL A 13 -8.84 4.69 13.17
CA VAL A 13 -8.98 3.88 11.95
C VAL A 13 -10.40 3.93 11.39
N ALA A 14 -11.42 3.78 12.23
CA ALA A 14 -12.81 3.84 11.79
C ALA A 14 -13.19 5.20 11.18
N ARG A 15 -12.65 6.30 11.72
CA ARG A 15 -12.80 7.63 11.14
C ARG A 15 -12.15 7.73 9.76
N LEU A 16 -10.90 7.29 9.63
CA LEU A 16 -10.20 7.29 8.33
C LEU A 16 -10.91 6.45 7.26
N GLN A 17 -11.58 5.36 7.66
CA GLN A 17 -12.45 4.58 6.77
C GLN A 17 -13.70 5.37 6.37
N HIS A 18 -14.37 6.00 7.33
CA HIS A 18 -15.58 6.79 7.09
C HIS A 18 -15.31 7.99 6.16
N ASP A 19 -14.16 8.64 6.33
CA ASP A 19 -13.72 9.78 5.53
C ASP A 19 -13.25 9.35 4.11
N GLY A 20 -13.27 8.05 3.80
CA GLY A 20 -12.87 7.50 2.50
C GLY A 20 -11.36 7.50 2.26
N GLU A 21 -10.55 7.76 3.29
CA GLU A 21 -9.09 7.73 3.19
C GLU A 21 -8.54 6.30 3.10
N LEU A 22 -9.21 5.35 3.76
CA LEU A 22 -8.94 3.93 3.66
C LEU A 22 -9.97 3.24 2.77
N VAL A 23 -9.47 2.65 1.69
CA VAL A 23 -10.24 2.05 0.59
C VAL A 23 -9.88 0.57 0.51
N PRO A 24 -10.84 -0.32 0.18
CA PRO A 24 -10.55 -1.73 -0.05
C PRO A 24 -9.48 -1.95 -1.11
N VAL A 25 -8.57 -2.89 -0.86
CA VAL A 25 -7.49 -3.23 -1.79
C VAL A 25 -8.03 -3.66 -3.16
N GLU A 26 -9.21 -4.28 -3.21
CA GLU A 26 -9.89 -4.67 -4.44
C GLU A 26 -10.24 -3.46 -5.32
N GLU A 27 -10.62 -2.33 -4.72
CA GLU A 27 -10.91 -1.10 -5.44
C GLU A 27 -9.62 -0.47 -5.96
N LEU A 28 -8.60 -0.38 -5.10
CA LEU A 28 -7.27 0.11 -5.46
C LEU A 28 -6.60 -0.73 -6.56
N ALA A 29 -6.83 -2.05 -6.55
CA ALA A 29 -6.34 -2.96 -7.56
C ALA A 29 -6.93 -2.65 -8.93
N ARG A 30 -8.23 -2.37 -8.98
CA ARG A 30 -8.93 -1.95 -10.21
C ARG A 30 -8.39 -0.61 -10.73
N GLU A 31 -8.21 0.37 -9.85
CA GLU A 31 -7.64 1.68 -10.22
C GLU A 31 -6.21 1.56 -10.77
N ALA A 32 -5.40 0.68 -10.18
CA ALA A 32 -4.01 0.46 -10.59
C ALA A 32 -3.86 -0.51 -11.78
N GLY A 33 -4.93 -1.17 -12.22
CA GLY A 33 -4.86 -2.18 -13.28
C GLY A 33 -4.04 -3.43 -12.89
N VAL A 34 -4.02 -3.79 -11.60
CA VAL A 34 -3.31 -4.96 -11.08
C VAL A 34 -4.25 -5.88 -10.32
N SER A 35 -3.81 -7.10 -9.97
CA SER A 35 -4.62 -8.00 -9.15
C SER A 35 -4.59 -7.59 -7.67
N ALA A 36 -5.71 -7.75 -6.98
CA ALA A 36 -5.81 -7.52 -5.54
C ALA A 36 -4.78 -8.37 -4.76
N GLY A 37 -4.57 -9.63 -5.17
CA GLY A 37 -3.54 -10.49 -4.59
C GLY A 37 -2.10 -9.96 -4.78
N ALA A 38 -1.81 -9.21 -5.84
CA ALA A 38 -0.51 -8.54 -5.99
C ALA A 38 -0.35 -7.42 -4.96
N LEU A 39 -1.37 -6.57 -4.79
CA LEU A 39 -1.36 -5.51 -3.79
C LEU A 39 -1.30 -6.07 -2.36
N THR A 40 -2.08 -7.11 -2.04
CA THR A 40 -2.04 -7.78 -0.73
C THR A 40 -0.65 -8.33 -0.41
N ARG A 41 0.04 -8.93 -1.38
CA ARG A 41 1.44 -9.36 -1.19
C ARG A 41 2.38 -8.18 -0.94
N TRP A 42 2.16 -7.03 -1.59
CA TRP A 42 2.93 -5.82 -1.30
C TRP A 42 2.68 -5.26 0.09
N ILE A 43 1.50 -5.50 0.68
CA ILE A 43 1.21 -5.16 2.06
C ILE A 43 1.91 -6.14 3.02
N VAL A 44 1.71 -7.44 2.82
CA VAL A 44 2.12 -8.47 3.80
C VAL A 44 3.63 -8.73 3.76
N SER A 45 4.19 -8.94 2.57
CA SER A 45 5.60 -9.36 2.40
C SER A 45 6.46 -8.27 1.77
N GLY A 46 5.85 -7.24 1.19
CA GLY A 46 6.52 -6.34 0.26
C GLY A 46 6.93 -7.04 -1.05
N LYS A 47 7.44 -6.26 -2.00
CA LYS A 47 8.14 -6.78 -3.20
C LYS A 47 9.24 -5.80 -3.58
N ALA A 48 10.43 -6.34 -3.90
CA ALA A 48 11.59 -5.53 -4.29
C ALA A 48 11.89 -4.39 -3.30
N GLY A 49 11.79 -4.65 -1.99
CA GLY A 49 12.04 -3.67 -0.93
C GLY A 49 11.00 -2.54 -0.83
N CYS A 50 9.87 -2.66 -1.52
CA CYS A 50 8.76 -1.72 -1.44
C CYS A 50 7.55 -2.37 -0.77
N TYR A 51 6.95 -1.63 0.17
CA TYR A 51 5.75 -2.03 0.89
C TYR A 51 4.60 -1.10 0.53
N LEU A 52 3.39 -1.65 0.52
CA LEU A 52 2.16 -0.88 0.51
C LEU A 52 1.67 -0.80 1.97
N ASP A 53 1.45 0.40 2.48
CA ASP A 53 0.85 0.56 3.82
C ASP A 53 -0.56 -0.05 3.79
N GLY A 54 -0.87 -0.92 4.74
CA GLY A 54 -2.17 -1.59 4.76
C GLY A 54 -2.64 -1.95 6.16
N LEU A 55 -3.96 -2.03 6.29
CA LEU A 55 -4.66 -2.40 7.50
C LEU A 55 -5.61 -3.55 7.20
N HIS A 56 -5.55 -4.63 7.97
CA HIS A 56 -6.50 -5.72 7.84
C HIS A 56 -7.76 -5.47 8.67
N HIS A 57 -8.92 -5.45 8.01
CA HIS A 57 -10.23 -5.30 8.65
C HIS A 57 -11.04 -6.60 8.55
N PRO A 58 -11.60 -7.13 9.67
CA PRO A 58 -12.22 -8.46 9.70
C PRO A 58 -13.36 -8.70 8.69
N ARG A 59 -14.11 -7.66 8.30
CA ARG A 59 -15.26 -7.77 7.38
C ARG A 59 -14.98 -7.30 5.96
N GLN A 60 -13.85 -6.62 5.73
CA GLN A 60 -13.58 -5.94 4.46
C GLN A 60 -12.24 -6.38 3.84
N GLY A 61 -11.46 -7.22 4.52
CA GLY A 61 -10.15 -7.64 4.05
C GLY A 61 -9.11 -6.54 4.25
N TRP A 62 -8.17 -6.45 3.31
CA TRP A 62 -7.10 -5.45 3.38
C TRP A 62 -7.58 -4.09 2.87
N LEU A 63 -7.23 -3.06 3.62
CA LEU A 63 -7.50 -1.67 3.31
C LEU A 63 -6.19 -0.91 3.16
N SER A 64 -6.16 0.07 2.26
CA SER A 64 -5.01 0.96 2.09
C SER A 64 -5.51 2.34 1.64
N SER A 65 -4.62 3.31 1.50
CA SER A 65 -4.96 4.62 0.98
C SER A 65 -4.47 4.81 -0.44
N ARG A 66 -5.20 5.60 -1.24
CA ARG A 66 -4.76 6.02 -2.59
C ARG A 66 -3.40 6.73 -2.54
N ALA A 67 -3.11 7.45 -1.45
CA ALA A 67 -1.82 8.09 -1.25
C ALA A 67 -0.68 7.08 -1.07
N ALA A 68 -0.90 5.98 -0.35
CA ALA A 68 0.07 4.89 -0.24
C ALA A 68 0.31 4.22 -1.60
N LEU A 69 -0.75 3.97 -2.37
CA LEU A 69 -0.65 3.41 -3.72
C LEU A 69 0.17 4.32 -4.65
N ARG A 70 -0.09 5.64 -4.67
CA ARG A 70 0.68 6.60 -5.47
C ARG A 70 2.17 6.63 -5.09
N ARG A 71 2.48 6.62 -3.79
CA ARG A 71 3.87 6.55 -3.29
C ARG A 71 4.57 5.29 -3.79
N LEU A 72 3.89 4.15 -3.74
CA LEU A 72 4.42 2.89 -4.24
C LEU A 72 4.69 2.93 -5.75
N GLN A 73 3.72 3.39 -6.55
CA GLN A 73 3.88 3.53 -8.00
C GLN A 73 5.06 4.46 -8.36
N SER A 74 5.25 5.55 -7.59
CA SER A 74 6.40 6.43 -7.77
C SER A 74 7.72 5.71 -7.51
N LYS A 75 7.82 4.93 -6.42
CA LYS A 75 9.03 4.16 -6.09
C LYS A 75 9.33 3.10 -7.14
N LEU A 76 8.31 2.40 -7.64
CA LEU A 76 8.49 1.40 -8.70
C LEU A 76 9.04 2.03 -9.97
N ARG A 77 8.48 3.16 -10.42
CA ARG A 77 8.98 3.90 -11.58
C ARG A 77 10.42 4.37 -11.41
N GLN A 78 10.79 4.87 -10.23
CA GLN A 78 12.18 5.25 -9.91
C GLN A 78 13.14 4.06 -10.00
N ARG A 79 12.72 2.88 -9.54
CA ARG A 79 13.53 1.66 -9.63
C ARG A 79 13.67 1.18 -11.08
N GLU A 80 12.58 1.20 -11.85
CA GLU A 80 12.61 0.83 -13.27
C GLU A 80 13.52 1.76 -14.08
N ALA A 81 13.48 3.06 -13.82
CA ALA A 81 14.41 4.02 -14.42
C ALA A 81 15.86 3.72 -14.04
N ALA A 82 16.14 3.52 -12.74
CA ALA A 82 17.49 3.19 -12.26
C ALA A 82 18.04 1.88 -12.84
N MET A 83 17.19 0.91 -13.16
CA MET A 83 17.60 -0.35 -13.81
C MET A 83 17.84 -0.20 -15.32
N ARG A 84 17.21 0.76 -15.98
CA ARG A 84 17.42 1.05 -17.41
C ARG A 84 18.69 1.86 -17.65
N ASP A 85 19.05 2.72 -16.70
CA ASP A 85 20.22 3.59 -16.78
C ASP A 85 21.49 2.96 -16.19
N ASP A 86 21.47 1.69 -15.71
CA ASP A 86 22.67 0.98 -15.25
C ASP A 86 23.49 0.54 -16.48
N PRO A 87 24.65 1.17 -16.78
CA PRO A 87 25.39 0.97 -18.03
C PRO A 87 26.25 -0.30 -18.03
N ARG A 88 25.98 -1.26 -17.14
CA ARG A 88 26.78 -2.49 -17.10
C ARG A 88 26.60 -3.23 -18.43
N PRO A 89 27.69 -3.49 -19.18
CA PRO A 89 27.60 -4.33 -20.35
C PRO A 89 27.09 -5.69 -19.88
N ALA A 90 26.13 -6.25 -20.62
CA ALA A 90 25.78 -7.66 -20.48
C ALA A 90 27.09 -8.45 -20.63
N ALA A 91 27.52 -9.08 -19.54
CA ALA A 91 28.68 -9.94 -19.48
C ALA A 91 28.39 -11.28 -20.18
#